data_AF-R0L3E8-F1
#
_entry.id   AF-R0L3E8-F1
#
_cell.length_a   1.000
_cell.length_b   1.000
_cell.length_c   1.000
_cell.angle_alpha   90.00
_cell.angle_beta   90.00
_cell.angle_gamma   90.00
#
_symmetry.space_group_name_H-M   'P 1'
#
loop_
_entity.id
_entity.type
_entity.pdbx_description
1 polymer ?
#
loop_
_entity_poly.entity_id
_entity_poly.type
_entity_poly.pdbx_seq_one_letter_code
_entity_poly.pdbx_strand_id
1 'polypeptide(L)'
;RMAEPSGNELASAAAKGDLVQLTNLLQKNVNVNAQNGFGRTALQVMKLGNPEIARRTGFAVIHDVARAGFLDTLQTLLEFKADVNI
;
A
#
# COMPACT_ATOMS: atom_id res chain seq x y z
N ARG A 1 -5.15 -17.25 11.19
CA ARG A 1 -4.31 -16.02 11.22
C ARG A 1 -5.26 -14.88 11.54
N MET A 2 -5.16 -14.27 12.72
CA MET A 2 -6.06 -13.17 13.11
C MET A 2 -5.81 -11.96 12.21
N ALA A 3 -6.86 -11.30 11.76
CA ALA A 3 -6.74 -10.08 10.97
C ALA A 3 -6.07 -8.99 11.83
N GLU A 4 -5.06 -8.34 11.28
CA GLU A 4 -4.48 -7.13 11.87
C GLU A 4 -5.61 -6.07 11.96
N PRO A 5 -5.86 -5.45 13.13
CA PRO A 5 -6.93 -4.45 13.28
C PRO A 5 -6.86 -3.35 12.21
N SER A 6 -5.64 -2.94 11.87
CA SER A 6 -5.36 -1.95 10.82
C SER A 6 -5.79 -2.41 9.42
N GLY A 7 -5.80 -3.71 9.13
CA GLY A 7 -6.24 -4.25 7.83
C GLY A 7 -7.72 -4.02 7.57
N ASN A 8 -8.56 -4.11 8.60
CA ASN A 8 -10.00 -3.80 8.48
C ASN A 8 -10.25 -2.32 8.19
N GLU A 9 -9.56 -1.44 8.91
CA GLU A 9 -9.72 0.01 8.75
C GLU A 9 -9.22 0.47 7.38
N LEU A 10 -8.05 -0.04 6.96
CA LEU A 10 -7.46 0.28 5.67
C LEU A 10 -8.34 -0.21 4.52
N ALA A 11 -8.82 -1.45 4.61
CA ALA A 11 -9.73 -2.03 3.63
C ALA A 11 -11.07 -1.29 3.56
N SER A 12 -11.63 -0.88 4.70
CA SER A 12 -12.86 -0.08 4.75
C SER A 12 -12.68 1.29 4.08
N ALA A 13 -11.61 2.01 4.41
CA ALA A 13 -11.32 3.31 3.81
C ALA A 13 -11.13 3.19 2.28
N ALA A 14 -10.36 2.20 1.83
CA ALA A 14 -10.15 1.92 0.41
C ALA A 14 -11.46 1.57 -0.31
N ALA A 15 -12.29 0.69 0.26
CA ALA A 15 -13.56 0.27 -0.34
C ALA A 15 -14.58 1.43 -0.46
N LYS A 16 -14.57 2.37 0.48
CA LYS A 16 -15.41 3.58 0.43
C LYS A 16 -14.86 4.65 -0.52
N GLY A 17 -13.56 4.57 -0.83
CA GLY A 17 -12.84 5.62 -1.53
C GLY A 17 -12.52 6.84 -0.68
N ASP A 18 -12.46 6.66 0.65
CA ASP A 18 -12.15 7.71 1.60
C ASP A 18 -10.63 7.96 1.65
N LEU A 19 -10.16 8.84 0.77
CA LEU A 19 -8.74 9.19 0.67
C LEU A 19 -8.19 9.87 1.92
N VAL A 20 -9.02 10.61 2.65
CA VAL A 20 -8.61 11.31 3.87
C VAL A 20 -8.34 10.28 4.97
N GLN A 21 -9.30 9.39 5.23
CA GLN A 21 -9.12 8.32 6.21
C GLN A 21 -7.96 7.40 5.81
N LEU A 22 -7.87 7.00 4.54
CA LEU A 22 -6.79 6.16 4.03
C LEU A 22 -5.42 6.81 4.32
N THR A 23 -5.26 8.10 4.01
CA THR A 23 -4.00 8.82 4.24
C THR A 23 -3.64 8.90 5.72
N ASN A 24 -4.62 9.20 6.57
CA ASN A 24 -4.41 9.26 8.03
C ASN A 24 -3.99 7.90 8.61
N LEU A 25 -4.49 6.80 8.05
CA LEU A 25 -4.08 5.46 8.45
C LEU A 25 -2.65 5.16 7.99
N LEU A 26 -2.30 5.50 6.75
CA LEU A 26 -0.96 5.27 6.19
C LEU A 26 0.14 6.03 6.94
N GLN A 27 -0.17 7.24 7.45
CA GLN A 27 0.77 8.00 8.28
C GLN A 27 1.12 7.33 9.61
N LYS A 28 0.33 6.36 10.07
CA LYS A 28 0.58 5.60 11.32
C LYS A 28 1.51 4.41 11.12
N ASN A 29 2.20 4.33 9.99
CA ASN A 29 3.12 3.24 9.63
C ASN A 29 2.45 1.85 9.66
N VAL A 30 1.18 1.80 9.25
CA VAL A 30 0.41 0.54 9.15
C VAL A 30 0.92 -0.31 7.99
N ASN A 31 0.85 -1.63 8.15
CA ASN A 31 1.14 -2.55 7.05
C ASN A 31 0.05 -2.42 5.95
N VAL A 32 0.41 -1.83 4.80
CA VAL A 32 -0.51 -1.64 3.67
C VAL A 32 -1.05 -2.94 3.07
N ASN A 33 -0.30 -4.04 3.28
CA ASN A 33 -0.64 -5.39 2.84
C ASN A 33 -1.38 -6.21 3.91
N ALA A 34 -1.75 -5.59 5.04
CA ALA A 34 -2.56 -6.24 6.06
C ALA A 34 -3.89 -6.72 5.46
N GLN A 35 -4.21 -7.99 5.71
CA GLN A 35 -5.49 -8.57 5.32
C GLN A 35 -6.57 -8.19 6.33
N ASN A 36 -7.73 -7.80 5.83
CA ASN A 36 -8.94 -7.63 6.63
C ASN A 36 -9.51 -8.99 7.09
N GLY A 37 -10.63 -8.97 7.81
CA GLY A 37 -11.33 -10.16 8.30
C GLY A 37 -11.82 -11.12 7.20
N PHE A 38 -11.81 -10.69 5.94
CA PHE A 38 -12.14 -11.51 4.76
C PHE A 38 -10.90 -12.04 4.03
N GLY A 39 -9.69 -11.85 4.58
CA GLY A 39 -8.45 -12.28 3.92
C GLY A 39 -8.04 -11.40 2.73
N ARG A 40 -8.57 -10.18 2.62
CA ARG A 40 -8.32 -9.26 1.50
C ARG A 40 -7.55 -8.01 1.92
N THR A 41 -6.68 -7.51 1.05
CA THR A 41 -5.95 -6.24 1.27
C THR A 41 -6.79 -5.03 0.88
N ALA A 42 -6.37 -3.84 1.29
CA ALA A 42 -7.00 -2.59 0.88
C ALA A 42 -6.99 -2.40 -0.65
N LEU A 43 -5.90 -2.75 -1.32
CA LEU A 43 -5.80 -2.71 -2.77
C LEU A 43 -6.82 -3.62 -3.47
N GLN A 44 -7.07 -4.81 -2.93
CA GLN A 44 -8.01 -5.78 -3.50
C GLN A 44 -9.48 -5.38 -3.37
N VAL A 45 -9.82 -4.53 -2.40
CA VAL A 45 -11.21 -4.09 -2.15
C VAL A 45 -11.46 -2.62 -2.50
N MET A 46 -10.45 -1.91 -3.01
CA MET A 46 -10.56 -0.48 -3.23
C MET A 46 -11.71 -0.11 -4.17
N LYS A 47 -12.29 1.07 -3.98
CA LYS A 47 -13.27 1.63 -4.91
C LYS A 47 -12.62 1.82 -6.28
N LEU A 48 -13.13 1.10 -7.28
CA LEU A 48 -12.70 1.26 -8.67
C LEU A 48 -12.98 2.70 -9.15
N GLY A 49 -12.15 3.19 -10.07
CA GLY A 49 -12.19 4.59 -10.54
C GLY A 49 -11.45 5.58 -9.64
N ASN A 50 -10.89 5.13 -8.51
CA ASN A 50 -10.05 5.95 -7.62
C ASN A 50 -8.59 5.48 -7.66
N PRO A 51 -7.82 5.81 -8.72
CA PRO A 51 -6.44 5.34 -8.88
C PRO A 51 -5.51 5.84 -7.77
N GLU A 52 -5.87 6.93 -7.10
CA GLU A 52 -5.11 7.47 -5.97
C GLU A 52 -4.99 6.49 -4.79
N ILE A 53 -6.00 5.63 -4.59
CA ILE A 53 -5.94 4.58 -3.55
C ILE A 53 -4.86 3.57 -3.89
N ALA A 54 -4.80 3.11 -5.14
CA ALA A 54 -3.77 2.20 -5.61
C ALA A 54 -2.38 2.82 -5.46
N ARG A 55 -2.22 4.09 -5.85
CA ARG A 55 -0.94 4.80 -5.71
C ARG A 55 -0.46 4.88 -4.25
N ARG A 56 -1.39 5.01 -3.30
CA ARG A 56 -1.06 5.14 -1.87
C ARG A 56 -0.86 3.79 -1.16
N THR A 57 -1.35 2.70 -1.74
CA THR A 57 -1.35 1.38 -1.10
C THR A 57 -0.52 0.33 -1.83
N GLY A 58 -0.05 0.61 -3.04
CA GLY A 58 0.62 -0.36 -3.92
C GLY A 58 1.93 0.13 -4.54
N PHE A 59 2.59 1.12 -3.92
CA PHE A 59 3.95 1.48 -4.30
C PHE A 59 4.87 1.41 -3.08
N ALA A 60 5.78 0.43 -3.04
CA ALA A 60 6.96 0.51 -2.21
C ALA A 60 7.94 1.57 -2.75
N VAL A 61 8.89 1.96 -1.90
CA VAL A 61 9.98 2.91 -2.21
C VAL A 61 10.69 2.59 -3.54
N ILE A 62 10.76 1.31 -3.91
CA ILE A 62 11.37 0.86 -5.16
C ILE A 62 10.68 1.40 -6.41
N HIS A 63 9.35 1.55 -6.37
CA HIS A 63 8.57 2.12 -7.47
C HIS A 63 8.83 3.62 -7.63
N ASP A 64 9.01 4.34 -6.52
CA ASP A 64 9.30 5.78 -6.53
C ASP A 64 10.68 6.07 -7.12
N VAL A 65 11.70 5.32 -6.72
CA VAL A 65 13.06 5.51 -7.25
C VAL A 65 13.18 5.09 -8.71
N ALA A 66 12.47 4.05 -9.14
CA ALA A 66 12.40 3.65 -10.53
C ALA A 66 11.72 4.73 -11.39
N ARG A 67 10.59 5.27 -10.93
CA ARG A 67 9.85 6.34 -11.62
C ARG A 67 10.62 7.65 -11.71
N ALA A 68 11.39 8.00 -10.66
CA ALA A 68 12.20 9.21 -10.62
C ALA A 68 13.54 9.08 -11.37
N GLY A 69 13.89 7.90 -11.87
CA GLY A 69 15.15 7.66 -12.58
C GLY A 69 16.38 7.57 -11.68
N PHE A 70 16.20 7.31 -10.39
CA PHE A 70 17.31 7.14 -9.44
C PHE A 70 17.89 5.72 -9.52
N LEU A 71 18.67 5.48 -10.58
CA LEU A 71 19.22 4.16 -10.90
C LEU A 71 20.08 3.57 -9.77
N ASP A 72 20.98 4.35 -9.19
CA ASP A 72 21.89 3.88 -8.12
C ASP A 72 21.12 3.45 -6.87
N THR A 73 20.10 4.24 -6.49
CA THR A 73 19.21 3.93 -5.36
C THR A 73 18.35 2.70 -5.65
N LEU A 74 17.85 2.56 -6.87
CA LEU A 74 17.11 1.37 -7.31
C LEU A 74 17.98 0.11 -7.20
N GLN A 75 19.22 0.15 -7.69
CA GLN A 75 20.17 -0.95 -7.56
C GLN A 75 20.45 -1.30 -6.10
N THR A 76 20.66 -0.29 -5.25
CA THR A 76 20.87 -0.50 -3.82
C THR A 76 19.68 -1.23 -3.19
N LEU A 77 18.44 -0.81 -3.48
CA LEU A 77 17.25 -1.49 -2.96
C LEU A 77 17.16 -2.95 -3.42
N LEU A 78 17.51 -3.24 -4.68
CA LEU A 78 17.55 -4.60 -5.22
C LEU A 78 18.61 -5.47 -4.55
N GLU A 79 19.80 -4.93 -4.29
CA GLU A 79 20.89 -5.62 -3.57
C GLU A 79 20.46 -6.03 -2.15
N PHE A 80 19.69 -5.17 -1.48
CA PHE A 80 19.12 -5.45 -0.16
C PHE A 80 17.84 -6.30 -0.20
N LYS A 81 17.50 -6.89 -1.36
CA LYS A 81 16.31 -7.73 -1.56
C LYS A 81 15.00 -7.02 -1.21
N ALA A 82 14.91 -5.72 -1.48
CA ALA A 82 13.62 -5.04 -1.47
C ALA A 82 12.67 -5.79 -2.42
N ASP A 83 11.47 -6.09 -1.94
CA ASP A 83 10.48 -6.76 -2.78
C ASP A 83 10.05 -5.80 -3.89
N VAL A 84 10.21 -6.26 -5.12
CA VAL A 84 9.99 -5.50 -6.35
C VAL A 84 8.52 -5.45 -6.76
N ASN A 85 7.67 -6.26 -6.11
CA ASN A 85 6.27 -6.42 -6.47
C ASN A 85 5.30 -5.77 -5.45
N ILE A 86 5.82 -4.98 -4.51
CA ILE A 86 5.05 -4.23 -3.49
C ILE A 86 4.97 -2.74 -3.78
#